data_AF-A0A1V6ITK8-F1
#
_entry.id   AF-A0A1V6ITK8-F1
#
_cell.length_a   1.000
_cell.length_b   1.000
_cell.length_c   1.000
_cell.angle_alpha   90.00
_cell.angle_beta   90.00
_cell.angle_gamma   90.00
#
_symmetry.space_group_name_H-M   'P 1'
#
loop_
_entity.id
_entity.type
_entity.pdbx_description
1 polymer ?
#
loop_
_entity_poly.entity_id
_entity_poly.type
_entity_poly.pdbx_seq_one_letter_code
_entity_poly.pdbx_strand_id
1 'polypeptide(L)'
;MIVDSEGNVSATTTTGGGGGGSDYVLKGGDMMTGTLRFETSTVGVAIDAGYNNIIAVNKLSVVIIDPLYNIGGVKYSSYAPSIVGGAKEEYVGRGNIKDCGSEFCSWILDFSQVSKGSDLWVWRQIIDFHPETIEVIMTAYGKPALLSYEIGDNQIKFYSDRPTQFSYRLVGSRFDWRRWPTLAPDQSESTSLIIK
;
A
#
# COMPACT_ATOMS: atom_id res chain seq x y z
N MET A 1 -22.50 33.85 -9.63
CA MET A 1 -22.85 33.19 -8.35
C MET A 1 -24.35 33.31 -8.20
N ILE A 2 -25.07 32.20 -8.32
CA ILE A 2 -26.51 32.14 -8.13
C ILE A 2 -26.72 31.42 -6.80
N VAL A 3 -27.44 32.06 -5.88
CA VAL A 3 -27.90 31.42 -4.65
C VAL A 3 -29.35 31.04 -4.89
N ASP A 4 -29.66 29.75 -4.79
CA ASP A 4 -31.04 29.28 -4.93
C ASP A 4 -31.87 29.57 -3.67
N SER A 5 -33.17 29.26 -3.70
CA SER A 5 -34.08 29.46 -2.58
C SER A 5 -33.75 28.61 -1.35
N GLU A 6 -32.86 27.63 -1.48
CA GLU A 6 -32.38 26.77 -0.41
C GLU A 6 -31.02 27.26 0.14
N GLY A 7 -30.47 28.34 -0.42
CA GLY A 7 -29.17 28.90 -0.01
C GLY A 7 -27.98 28.23 -0.68
N ASN A 8 -28.19 27.30 -1.62
CA ASN A 8 -27.10 26.65 -2.33
C ASN A 8 -26.45 27.65 -3.28
N VAL A 9 -25.13 27.78 -3.15
CA VAL A 9 -24.31 28.57 -4.05
C VAL A 9 -23.98 27.73 -5.27
N SER A 10 -24.48 28.11 -6.44
CA SER A 10 -24.08 27.54 -7.73
C SER A 10 -23.24 28.54 -8.54
N ALA A 11 -22.15 28.03 -9.10
CA ALA A 11 -21.40 28.68 -10.17
C ALA A 11 -21.67 27.90 -11.45
N THR A 12 -22.61 28.38 -12.26
CA THR A 12 -22.88 27.81 -13.59
C THR A 12 -22.02 28.50 -14.63
N THR A 13 -21.39 27.71 -15.50
CA THR A 13 -20.77 28.19 -16.74
C THR A 13 -21.89 28.53 -17.72
N THR A 14 -22.35 29.79 -17.74
CA THR A 14 -23.07 30.27 -18.93
C THR A 14 -22.03 30.49 -20.02
N THR A 15 -21.91 29.53 -20.94
CA THR A 15 -21.13 29.69 -22.18
C THR A 15 -21.65 30.91 -22.93
N GLY A 16 -20.93 32.02 -22.81
CA GLY A 16 -21.13 33.24 -23.55
C GLY A 16 -19.79 33.94 -23.73
N GLY A 17 -19.06 33.56 -24.78
CA GLY A 17 -17.98 34.35 -25.40
C GLY A 17 -16.68 34.51 -24.61
N GLY A 18 -15.68 33.67 -24.95
CA GLY A 18 -14.25 34.04 -24.95
C GLY A 18 -13.60 34.39 -23.60
N GLY A 19 -12.97 33.39 -22.97
CA GLY A 19 -11.88 33.58 -22.01
C GLY A 19 -12.17 33.17 -20.57
N GLY A 20 -11.67 31.99 -20.18
CA GLY A 20 -11.54 31.55 -18.78
C GLY A 20 -12.82 31.03 -18.12
N GLY A 21 -12.97 29.71 -18.02
CA GLY A 21 -14.00 29.12 -17.15
C GLY A 21 -13.75 29.58 -15.71
N SER A 22 -14.75 30.18 -15.07
CA SER A 22 -14.65 30.59 -13.67
C SER A 22 -14.98 29.40 -12.78
N ASP A 23 -13.97 28.58 -12.46
CA ASP A 23 -14.09 27.57 -11.41
C ASP A 23 -14.40 28.26 -10.07
N TYR A 24 -15.26 27.65 -9.26
CA TYR A 24 -15.42 28.10 -7.88
C TYR A 24 -14.18 27.69 -7.09
N VAL A 25 -13.26 28.63 -6.90
CA VAL A 25 -11.99 28.41 -6.20
C VAL A 25 -12.19 28.69 -4.70
N LEU A 26 -12.18 27.64 -3.89
CA LEU A 26 -12.03 27.76 -2.44
C LEU A 26 -10.66 28.38 -2.13
N LYS A 27 -10.63 29.36 -1.22
CA LYS A 27 -9.40 30.03 -0.78
C LYS A 27 -8.98 29.50 0.60
N GLY A 28 -7.73 29.78 0.96
CA GLY A 28 -7.25 29.50 2.32
C GLY A 28 -8.14 30.19 3.36
N GLY A 29 -8.64 29.42 4.33
CA GLY A 29 -9.54 29.90 5.37
C GLY A 29 -11.03 29.56 5.15
N ASP A 30 -11.42 29.13 3.94
CA ASP A 30 -12.78 28.66 3.70
C ASP A 30 -13.05 27.36 4.46
N MET A 31 -14.19 27.26 5.15
CA MET A 31 -14.59 26.10 5.94
C MET A 31 -15.94 25.55 5.47
N MET A 32 -15.98 24.25 5.18
CA MET A 32 -17.21 23.50 4.92
C MET A 32 -17.63 22.77 6.20
N THR A 33 -18.76 23.15 6.80
CA THR A 33 -19.28 22.52 8.04
C THR A 33 -20.31 21.42 7.78
N GLY A 34 -20.63 21.15 6.52
CA GLY A 34 -21.57 20.12 6.07
C GLY A 34 -20.92 19.03 5.23
N THR A 35 -21.75 18.26 4.50
CA THR A 35 -21.25 17.23 3.59
C THR A 35 -20.70 17.85 2.31
N LEU A 36 -19.44 17.56 1.99
CA LEU A 36 -18.87 17.83 0.68
C LEU A 36 -19.21 16.68 -0.27
N ARG A 37 -19.95 16.98 -1.34
CA ARG A 37 -20.32 16.03 -2.39
C ARG A 37 -19.84 16.55 -3.74
N PHE A 38 -19.11 15.72 -4.46
CA PHE A 38 -18.67 16.02 -5.82
C PHE A 38 -19.57 15.31 -6.82
N GLU A 39 -20.21 16.07 -7.69
CA GLU A 39 -21.00 15.54 -8.81
C GLU A 39 -20.42 16.05 -10.13
N THR A 40 -20.33 15.17 -11.11
CA THR A 40 -19.81 15.48 -12.44
C THR A 40 -20.62 14.73 -13.48
N SER A 41 -20.91 15.39 -14.61
CA SER A 41 -21.51 14.77 -15.78
C SER A 41 -20.48 14.04 -16.66
N THR A 42 -19.19 14.25 -16.41
CA THR A 42 -18.06 13.59 -17.06
C THR A 42 -17.34 12.61 -16.12
N VAL A 43 -16.61 11.64 -16.67
CA VAL A 43 -15.97 10.57 -15.89
C VAL A 43 -14.78 11.11 -15.06
N GLY A 44 -14.85 10.92 -13.75
CA GLY A 44 -13.73 11.09 -12.81
C GLY A 44 -13.80 12.35 -11.96
N VAL A 45 -13.90 12.19 -10.64
CA VAL A 45 -13.57 13.22 -9.64
C VAL A 45 -12.31 12.77 -8.93
N ALA A 46 -11.33 13.67 -8.77
CA ALA A 46 -10.15 13.44 -7.97
C ALA A 46 -10.12 14.40 -6.77
N ILE A 47 -9.66 13.88 -5.63
CA ILE A 47 -9.25 14.70 -4.49
C ILE A 47 -7.73 14.68 -4.48
N ASP A 48 -7.09 15.81 -4.81
CA ASP A 48 -5.64 15.99 -4.67
C ASP A 48 -5.35 16.73 -3.37
N ALA A 49 -4.88 16.00 -2.36
CA ALA A 49 -4.49 16.56 -1.08
C ALA A 49 -3.04 17.08 -1.07
N GLY A 50 -2.29 16.92 -2.17
CA GLY A 50 -0.85 17.17 -2.22
C GLY A 50 -0.11 16.33 -1.17
N TYR A 51 0.64 17.00 -0.29
CA TYR A 51 1.38 16.37 0.81
C TYR A 51 0.68 16.48 2.17
N ASN A 52 -0.62 16.77 2.19
CA ASN A 52 -1.39 16.95 3.43
C ASN A 52 -2.06 15.63 3.87
N ASN A 53 -2.35 15.56 5.17
CA ASN A 53 -3.06 14.43 5.78
C ASN A 53 -4.58 14.60 5.65
N ILE A 54 -5.29 13.48 5.52
CA ILE A 54 -6.75 13.41 5.75
C ILE A 54 -6.97 12.99 7.21
N ILE A 55 -7.30 13.95 8.07
CA ILE A 55 -7.44 13.76 9.53
C ILE A 55 -8.89 13.80 10.00
N ALA A 56 -9.14 13.34 11.23
CA ALA A 56 -10.45 13.37 11.89
C ALA A 56 -11.59 12.67 11.13
N VAL A 57 -11.27 11.64 10.35
CA VAL A 57 -12.24 10.79 9.66
C VAL A 57 -12.54 9.56 10.52
N ASN A 58 -13.83 9.28 10.75
CA ASN A 58 -14.26 8.07 11.47
C ASN A 58 -14.06 6.79 10.64
N LYS A 59 -14.40 6.83 9.35
CA LYS A 59 -14.25 5.69 8.43
C LYS A 59 -13.98 6.17 7.00
N LEU A 60 -13.01 5.55 6.34
CA LEU A 60 -12.80 5.69 4.90
C LEU A 60 -13.38 4.45 4.18
N SER A 61 -14.46 4.64 3.41
CA SER A 61 -15.04 3.58 2.57
C SER A 61 -14.61 3.80 1.13
N VAL A 62 -13.72 2.94 0.63
CA VAL A 62 -13.15 3.01 -0.72
C VAL A 62 -13.21 1.64 -1.40
N VAL A 63 -13.14 1.63 -2.73
CA VAL A 63 -13.10 0.37 -3.49
C VAL A 63 -11.71 -0.26 -3.40
N ILE A 64 -10.64 0.54 -3.52
CA ILE A 64 -9.23 0.12 -3.48
C ILE A 64 -8.40 1.21 -2.80
N ILE A 65 -7.40 0.81 -2.00
CA ILE A 65 -6.31 1.69 -1.53
C ILE A 65 -5.05 1.26 -2.29
N ASP A 66 -4.52 2.16 -3.11
CA ASP A 66 -3.40 1.89 -4.02
C ASP A 66 -2.22 2.84 -3.73
N PRO A 67 -1.23 2.41 -2.93
CA PRO A 67 0.07 3.07 -2.92
C PRO A 67 0.77 2.92 -4.27
N LEU A 68 0.91 4.05 -4.97
CA LEU A 68 1.52 4.10 -6.30
C LEU A 68 3.03 4.43 -6.21
N TYR A 69 3.88 3.47 -6.50
CA TYR A 69 5.33 3.64 -6.55
C TYR A 69 5.82 4.05 -7.93
N ASN A 70 6.88 4.85 -7.97
CA ASN A 70 7.64 5.11 -9.18
C ASN A 70 8.99 4.41 -9.09
N ILE A 71 9.20 3.38 -9.90
CA ILE A 71 10.45 2.61 -9.95
C ILE A 71 11.06 2.80 -11.33
N GLY A 72 12.12 3.61 -11.39
CA GLY A 72 12.83 3.89 -12.65
C GLY A 72 11.96 4.56 -13.72
N GLY A 73 11.03 5.44 -13.34
CA GLY A 73 10.14 6.16 -14.25
C GLY A 73 8.83 5.43 -14.58
N VAL A 74 8.65 4.19 -14.12
CA VAL A 74 7.44 3.38 -14.34
C VAL A 74 6.63 3.30 -13.05
N LYS A 75 5.30 3.41 -13.18
CA LYS A 75 4.37 3.40 -12.04
C LYS A 75 3.88 1.97 -11.73
N TYR A 76 3.90 1.59 -10.47
CA TYR A 76 3.47 0.27 -9.97
C TYR A 76 2.59 0.45 -8.72
N SER A 77 1.51 -0.30 -8.63
CA SER A 77 0.56 -0.28 -7.51
C SER A 77 0.87 -1.38 -6.49
N SER A 78 0.73 -1.11 -5.19
CA SER A 78 0.44 -2.15 -4.18
C SER A 78 -0.96 -1.96 -3.62
N TYR A 79 -1.35 -2.80 -2.65
CA TYR A 79 -2.66 -2.73 -2.02
C TYR A 79 -2.49 -2.85 -0.51
N ALA A 80 -2.76 -1.75 0.19
CA ALA A 80 -2.26 -1.53 1.54
C ALA A 80 -2.97 -2.40 2.61
N PRO A 81 -2.22 -3.22 3.37
CA PRO A 81 -2.63 -3.67 4.70
C PRO A 81 -2.29 -2.60 5.76
N SER A 82 -3.06 -2.53 6.85
CA SER A 82 -2.69 -1.74 8.02
C SER A 82 -1.92 -2.62 9.01
N ILE A 83 -0.67 -2.27 9.32
CA ILE A 83 0.23 -3.05 10.17
C ILE A 83 0.89 -2.12 11.21
N VAL A 84 0.93 -2.55 12.47
CA VAL A 84 1.65 -1.84 13.54
C VAL A 84 3.14 -2.19 13.46
N GLY A 85 4.02 -1.20 13.70
CA GLY A 85 5.47 -1.40 13.65
C GLY A 85 6.15 -0.78 12.43
N GLY A 86 5.49 0.15 11.75
CA GLY A 86 6.01 0.88 10.60
C GLY A 86 5.44 0.41 9.25
N ALA A 87 5.88 1.06 8.17
CA ALA A 87 5.39 0.77 6.84
C ALA A 87 5.93 -0.58 6.33
N LYS A 88 5.03 -1.53 6.09
CA LYS A 88 5.34 -2.89 5.61
C LYS A 88 4.53 -3.24 4.36
N GLU A 89 5.06 -4.14 3.54
CA GLU A 89 4.39 -4.68 2.35
C GLU A 89 4.42 -6.21 2.38
N GLU A 90 3.39 -6.82 1.82
CA GLU A 90 3.22 -8.28 1.82
C GLU A 90 3.25 -8.85 0.39
N TYR A 91 3.83 -10.02 0.25
CA TYR A 91 3.72 -10.85 -0.96
C TYR A 91 3.29 -12.27 -0.58
N VAL A 92 2.34 -12.84 -1.31
CA VAL A 92 1.90 -14.23 -1.10
C VAL A 92 2.28 -15.06 -2.31
N GLY A 93 2.98 -16.17 -2.05
CA GLY A 93 3.47 -17.07 -3.09
C GLY A 93 3.28 -18.54 -2.75
N ARG A 94 3.70 -19.38 -3.69
CA ARG A 94 3.75 -20.83 -3.56
C ARG A 94 5.12 -21.33 -3.98
N GLY A 95 5.62 -22.33 -3.27
CA GLY A 95 6.90 -22.97 -3.55
C GLY A 95 6.76 -24.49 -3.64
N ASN A 96 7.76 -25.13 -4.23
CA ASN A 96 7.80 -26.58 -4.40
C ASN A 96 9.23 -27.07 -4.18
N ILE A 97 9.48 -27.67 -3.03
CA ILE A 97 10.76 -28.26 -2.66
C ILE A 97 10.80 -29.68 -3.23
N LYS A 98 11.74 -29.92 -4.16
CA LYS A 98 11.98 -31.22 -4.79
C LYS A 98 13.40 -31.73 -4.60
N ASP A 99 14.36 -30.81 -4.55
CA ASP A 99 15.78 -31.15 -4.49
C ASP A 99 16.18 -31.48 -3.06
N CYS A 100 16.62 -32.71 -2.84
CA CYS A 100 17.01 -33.22 -1.52
C CYS A 100 18.51 -33.50 -1.45
N GLY A 101 19.16 -32.91 -0.46
CA GLY A 101 20.49 -33.30 -0.01
C GLY A 101 20.44 -34.51 0.92
N SER A 102 21.54 -34.76 1.62
CA SER A 102 21.64 -35.88 2.58
C SER A 102 20.78 -35.71 3.82
N GLU A 103 20.51 -34.47 4.25
CA GLU A 103 19.78 -34.19 5.49
C GLU A 103 18.46 -33.44 5.28
N PHE A 104 18.39 -32.55 4.28
CA PHE A 104 17.22 -31.69 4.04
C PHE A 104 16.97 -31.50 2.55
N CYS A 105 15.73 -31.20 2.22
CA CYS A 105 15.35 -30.72 0.89
C CYS A 105 15.27 -29.19 0.87
N SER A 106 15.56 -28.57 -0.26
CA SER A 106 15.54 -27.11 -0.38
C SER A 106 14.99 -26.59 -1.69
N TRP A 107 14.57 -25.33 -1.67
CA TRP A 107 14.17 -24.56 -2.85
C TRP A 107 14.61 -23.10 -2.66
N ILE A 108 15.11 -22.48 -3.72
CA ILE A 108 15.63 -21.12 -3.69
C ILE A 108 14.66 -20.21 -4.44
N LEU A 109 14.19 -19.17 -3.75
CA LEU A 109 13.56 -18.02 -4.36
C LEU A 109 14.64 -16.99 -4.68
N ASP A 110 15.18 -17.05 -5.89
CA ASP A 110 16.20 -16.13 -6.39
C ASP A 110 15.54 -14.91 -7.05
N PHE A 111 15.66 -13.74 -6.44
CA PHE A 111 15.05 -12.51 -6.95
C PHE A 111 15.71 -11.99 -8.23
N SER A 112 16.91 -12.46 -8.59
CA SER A 112 17.55 -12.10 -9.87
C SER A 112 16.85 -12.70 -11.07
N GLN A 113 16.11 -13.79 -10.87
CA GLN A 113 15.37 -14.52 -11.91
C GLN A 113 13.91 -14.07 -12.02
N VAL A 114 13.47 -13.17 -11.15
CA VAL A 114 12.07 -12.71 -11.12
C VAL A 114 11.85 -11.66 -12.20
N SER A 115 10.81 -11.86 -13.02
CA SER A 115 10.43 -10.94 -14.09
C SER A 115 10.22 -9.52 -13.58
N LYS A 116 10.91 -8.55 -14.19
CA LYS A 116 10.77 -7.13 -13.90
C LYS A 116 9.30 -6.71 -13.98
N GLY A 117 8.82 -5.99 -12.98
CA GLY A 117 7.45 -5.49 -12.91
C GLY A 117 6.40 -6.48 -12.41
N SER A 118 6.78 -7.73 -12.12
CA SER A 118 5.89 -8.67 -11.41
C SER A 118 5.72 -8.24 -9.95
N ASP A 119 4.64 -8.69 -9.30
CA ASP A 119 4.34 -8.38 -7.90
C ASP A 119 5.52 -8.69 -6.95
N LEU A 120 6.16 -9.84 -7.13
CA LEU A 120 7.33 -10.24 -6.33
C LEU A 120 8.53 -9.33 -6.59
N TRP A 121 8.72 -8.91 -7.85
CA TRP A 121 9.78 -7.97 -8.20
C TRP A 121 9.53 -6.60 -7.55
N VAL A 122 8.30 -6.08 -7.65
CA VAL A 122 7.91 -4.79 -7.05
C VAL A 122 8.13 -4.84 -5.54
N TRP A 123 7.64 -5.90 -4.87
CA TRP A 123 7.88 -6.13 -3.44
C TRP A 123 9.39 -6.08 -3.14
N ARG A 124 10.23 -6.82 -3.87
CA ARG A 124 11.68 -6.81 -3.64
C ARG A 124 12.33 -5.43 -3.81
N GLN A 125 11.83 -4.58 -4.71
CA GLN A 125 12.38 -3.23 -4.94
C GLN A 125 12.08 -2.25 -3.80
N ILE A 126 10.96 -2.43 -3.11
CA ILE A 126 10.49 -1.48 -2.10
C ILE A 126 10.82 -1.90 -0.67
N ILE A 127 11.33 -3.12 -0.45
CA ILE A 127 11.70 -3.64 0.87
C ILE A 127 13.16 -3.32 1.24
N ASP A 128 13.37 -2.92 2.50
CA ASP A 128 14.67 -2.93 3.19
C ASP A 128 15.09 -4.40 3.36
N PHE A 129 15.81 -4.98 2.41
CA PHE A 129 15.97 -6.44 2.34
C PHE A 129 17.13 -6.95 3.20
N HIS A 130 16.84 -7.26 4.46
CA HIS A 130 17.76 -7.84 5.43
C HIS A 130 17.02 -8.90 6.29
N PRO A 131 17.73 -9.90 6.88
CA PRO A 131 17.09 -10.92 7.72
C PRO A 131 16.22 -10.36 8.85
N GLU A 132 16.57 -9.21 9.40
CA GLU A 132 15.97 -8.57 10.57
C GLU A 132 14.72 -7.75 10.23
N THR A 133 14.48 -7.49 8.95
CA THR A 133 13.41 -6.62 8.44
C THR A 133 12.36 -7.40 7.63
N ILE A 134 12.52 -8.73 7.52
CA ILE A 134 11.67 -9.63 6.76
C ILE A 134 11.18 -10.76 7.66
N GLU A 135 9.88 -10.99 7.62
CA GLU A 135 9.27 -12.17 8.21
C GLU A 135 8.71 -13.09 7.12
N VAL A 136 8.96 -14.39 7.26
CA VAL A 136 8.41 -15.42 6.36
C VAL A 136 7.48 -16.33 7.14
N ILE A 137 6.21 -16.35 6.74
CA ILE A 137 5.20 -17.27 7.27
C ILE A 137 4.91 -18.31 6.20
N MET A 138 5.07 -19.59 6.50
CA MET A 138 4.90 -20.65 5.52
C MET A 138 4.15 -21.86 6.07
N THR A 139 3.48 -22.59 5.19
CA THR A 139 2.71 -23.79 5.56
C THR A 139 2.75 -24.81 4.42
N ALA A 140 3.07 -26.06 4.77
CA ALA A 140 3.06 -27.18 3.84
C ALA A 140 1.64 -27.56 3.40
N TYR A 141 1.50 -28.01 2.16
CA TYR A 141 0.26 -28.58 1.65
C TYR A 141 0.15 -30.07 2.02
N GLY A 142 -1.05 -30.48 2.43
CA GLY A 142 -1.33 -31.88 2.76
C GLY A 142 -0.78 -32.28 4.12
N LYS A 143 0.09 -33.30 4.16
CA LYS A 143 0.66 -33.85 5.40
C LYS A 143 1.63 -32.84 6.05
N PRO A 144 1.72 -32.78 7.40
CA PRO A 144 2.70 -31.93 8.08
C PRO A 144 4.12 -32.18 7.61
N ALA A 145 4.89 -31.11 7.44
CA ALA A 145 6.32 -31.14 7.14
C ALA A 145 7.01 -30.11 8.03
N LEU A 146 8.24 -30.40 8.42
CA LEU A 146 9.08 -29.41 9.09
C LEU A 146 9.56 -28.43 8.02
N LEU A 147 9.40 -27.14 8.30
CA LEU A 147 9.75 -26.06 7.38
C LEU A 147 10.61 -25.03 8.10
N SER A 148 11.62 -24.53 7.40
CA SER A 148 12.42 -23.38 7.84
C SER A 148 12.89 -22.58 6.63
N TYR A 149 13.47 -21.41 6.86
CA TYR A 149 14.03 -20.55 5.82
C TYR A 149 15.32 -19.89 6.28
N GLU A 150 16.05 -19.39 5.30
CA GLU A 150 17.25 -18.58 5.45
C GLU A 150 17.20 -17.44 4.43
N ILE A 151 17.47 -16.23 4.88
CA ILE A 151 17.52 -15.03 4.04
C ILE A 151 18.98 -14.77 3.67
N GLY A 152 19.29 -14.76 2.37
CA GLY A 152 20.60 -14.36 1.83
C GLY A 152 20.55 -12.94 1.25
N ASP A 153 21.56 -12.54 0.46
CA ASP A 153 21.66 -11.17 -0.07
C ASP A 153 20.53 -10.78 -1.04
N ASN A 154 20.18 -11.67 -1.96
CA ASN A 154 19.12 -11.45 -2.94
C ASN A 154 18.33 -12.72 -3.23
N GLN A 155 18.14 -13.53 -2.20
CA GLN A 155 17.39 -14.78 -2.27
C GLN A 155 16.83 -15.17 -0.91
N ILE A 156 15.79 -15.99 -0.92
CA ILE A 156 15.33 -16.72 0.27
C ILE A 156 15.42 -18.20 -0.04
N LYS A 157 16.13 -18.95 0.80
CA LYS A 157 16.21 -20.39 0.70
C LYS A 157 15.24 -21.02 1.69
N PHE A 158 14.36 -21.86 1.17
CA PHE A 158 13.37 -22.59 1.94
C PHE A 158 13.84 -24.02 2.11
N TYR A 159 13.63 -24.58 3.29
CA TYR A 159 14.03 -25.93 3.66
C TYR A 159 12.83 -26.76 4.10
N SER A 160 12.92 -28.07 3.88
CA SER A 160 12.00 -29.05 4.45
C SER A 160 12.69 -30.38 4.75
N ASP A 161 12.13 -31.15 5.68
CA ASP A 161 12.54 -32.52 5.98
C ASP A 161 12.23 -33.51 4.85
N ARG A 162 11.39 -33.13 3.87
CA ARG A 162 11.01 -33.98 2.73
C ARG A 162 10.53 -33.15 1.53
N PRO A 163 10.42 -33.74 0.32
CA PRO A 163 9.78 -33.07 -0.80
C PRO A 163 8.37 -32.61 -0.44
N THR A 164 8.07 -31.33 -0.69
CA THR A 164 6.82 -30.73 -0.26
C THR A 164 6.45 -29.50 -1.09
N GLN A 165 5.15 -29.31 -1.27
CA GLN A 165 4.60 -28.05 -1.76
C GLN A 165 4.17 -27.20 -0.57
N PHE A 166 4.29 -25.89 -0.67
CA PHE A 166 3.93 -25.00 0.42
C PHE A 166 3.47 -23.64 -0.12
N SER A 167 2.66 -22.94 0.67
CA SER A 167 2.45 -21.49 0.48
C SER A 167 3.32 -20.72 1.46
N TYR A 168 3.74 -19.53 1.04
CA TYR A 168 4.44 -18.60 1.91
C TYR A 168 3.86 -17.19 1.77
N ARG A 169 3.97 -16.43 2.85
CA ARG A 169 3.74 -14.99 2.91
C ARG A 169 5.06 -14.35 3.34
N LEU A 170 5.54 -13.42 2.52
CA LEU A 170 6.64 -12.54 2.84
C LEU A 170 6.04 -11.26 3.40
N VAL A 171 6.51 -10.83 4.57
CA VAL A 171 6.19 -9.53 5.15
C VAL A 171 7.52 -8.81 5.26
N GLY A 172 7.64 -7.64 4.65
CA GLY A 172 8.89 -6.88 4.62
C GLY A 172 8.67 -5.45 5.04
N SER A 173 9.64 -4.89 5.78
CA SER A 173 9.66 -3.45 6.06
C SER A 173 10.11 -2.68 4.82
N ARG A 174 9.37 -1.63 4.42
CA ARG A 174 9.74 -0.81 3.27
C ARG A 174 11.07 -0.10 3.48
N PHE A 175 11.85 0.22 2.45
CA PHE A 175 13.14 0.93 2.60
C PHE A 175 13.05 2.25 3.41
N ASP A 176 11.88 2.89 3.43
CA ASP A 176 11.61 4.14 4.16
C ASP A 176 10.87 3.95 5.48
N TRP A 177 10.70 2.71 5.97
CA TRP A 177 9.88 2.39 7.15
C TRP A 177 10.22 3.21 8.39
N ARG A 178 11.49 3.57 8.59
CA ARG A 178 11.99 4.38 9.72
C ARG A 178 11.45 5.81 9.73
N ARG A 179 10.96 6.32 8.60
CA ARG A 179 10.29 7.62 8.51
C ARG A 179 8.87 7.60 9.08
N TRP A 180 8.32 6.40 9.31
CA TRP A 180 6.96 6.17 9.74
C TRP A 180 6.94 5.38 11.07
N PRO A 181 7.52 5.93 12.15
CA PRO A 181 7.57 5.25 13.44
C PRO A 181 6.17 5.08 14.03
N THR A 182 5.99 4.02 14.82
CA THR A 182 4.73 3.77 15.55
C THR A 182 4.38 4.91 16.50
N LEU A 183 5.38 5.49 17.16
CA LEU A 183 5.19 6.73 17.92
C LEU A 183 5.14 7.90 16.94
N ALA A 184 3.98 8.54 16.81
CA ALA A 184 3.80 9.67 15.91
C ALA A 184 4.85 10.77 16.17
N PRO A 185 5.53 11.32 15.15
CA PRO A 185 6.48 12.42 15.37
C PRO A 185 5.80 13.68 15.90
N ASP A 186 4.58 13.98 15.44
CA ASP A 186 3.76 15.07 15.95
C ASP A 186 2.79 14.55 17.02
N GLN A 187 3.07 14.87 18.27
CA GLN A 187 2.23 14.49 19.42
C GLN A 187 1.05 15.44 19.66
N SER A 188 0.93 16.52 18.87
CA SER A 188 -0.17 17.48 18.95
C SER A 188 -1.31 17.20 17.97
N GLU A 189 -1.11 16.26 17.04
CA GLU A 189 -2.12 15.85 16.07
C GLU A 189 -3.36 15.27 16.78
N SER A 190 -4.54 15.68 16.33
CA SER A 190 -5.80 15.19 16.89
C SER A 190 -6.00 13.72 16.53
N THR A 191 -6.32 12.88 17.53
CA THR A 191 -6.52 11.44 17.33
C THR A 191 -7.99 11.09 17.11
N SER A 192 -8.26 10.14 16.21
CA SER A 192 -9.63 9.68 15.94
C SER A 192 -10.15 8.66 16.98
N LEU A 193 -9.25 7.96 17.69
CA LEU A 193 -9.60 6.95 18.69
C LEU A 193 -8.71 7.11 19.93
N ILE A 194 -9.35 7.21 21.10
CA ILE A 194 -8.69 7.23 22.41
C ILE A 194 -9.02 5.93 23.12
N ILE A 195 -7.99 5.16 23.49
CA ILE A 195 -8.10 3.95 24.31
C ILE A 195 -7.81 4.37 25.76
N LYS A 196 -8.64 3.96 26.72
CA LYS A 196 -8.48 4.24 28.16
C LYS A 196 -8.31 2.95 28.94
#